data_AF-A0AAI9X0J8-F1
#
_entry.id   AF-A0AAI9X0J8-F1
#
_cell.length_a   1.000
_cell.length_b   1.000
_cell.length_c   1.000
_cell.angle_alpha   90.00
_cell.angle_beta   90.00
_cell.angle_gamma   90.00
#
_symmetry.space_group_name_H-M   'P 1'
#
loop_
_entity.id
_entity.type
_entity.pdbx_description
1 polymer ?
#
loop_
_entity_poly.entity_id
_entity_poly.type
_entity_poly.pdbx_seq_one_letter_code
_entity_poly.pdbx_strand_id
1 'polypeptide(L)'
;MDRNGGSSKGMSKNKASRTNNNNGHYHHHQWVQQLRALPSDPNSKDLLKLEYIDVNLNNSRKLINNVYSLNSESAEYAKQLDKHLGSLPQLDYLVKELDWLNNI
;
A
#
# COMPACT_ATOMS: atom_id res chain seq x y z
N MET A 1 63.83 -58.07 8.36
CA MET A 1 63.53 -57.69 9.76
C MET A 1 63.31 -56.19 9.68
N ASP A 2 62.10 -55.63 9.76
CA ASP A 2 60.97 -55.95 10.64
C ASP A 2 59.60 -55.97 9.92
N ARG A 3 58.66 -56.66 10.58
CA ARG A 3 57.26 -56.87 10.21
C ARG A 3 56.35 -56.00 11.11
N ASN A 4 55.30 -55.39 10.56
CA ASN A 4 53.97 -55.20 11.18
C ASN A 4 53.04 -54.58 10.12
N GLY A 5 51.81 -55.02 9.81
CA GLY A 5 50.91 -55.98 10.44
C GLY A 5 49.58 -55.32 10.85
N GLY A 6 48.52 -55.48 10.04
CA GLY A 6 47.07 -55.37 10.41
C GLY A 6 46.43 -53.97 10.37
N SER A 7 45.52 -53.62 9.44
CA SER A 7 44.11 -54.06 9.24
C SER A 7 43.09 -53.42 10.20
N SER A 8 42.21 -52.54 9.70
CA SER A 8 40.76 -52.71 9.92
C SER A 8 39.88 -51.85 9.00
N LYS A 9 38.76 -52.46 8.65
CA LYS A 9 37.65 -52.05 7.79
C LYS A 9 36.93 -50.79 8.28
N GLY A 10 36.33 -50.05 7.34
CA GLY A 10 35.29 -49.07 7.66
C GLY A 10 34.77 -48.29 6.46
N MET A 11 33.96 -48.93 5.61
CA MET A 11 33.03 -48.22 4.72
C MET A 11 32.09 -47.36 5.58
N SER A 12 32.29 -46.04 5.62
CA SER A 12 31.26 -45.12 6.11
C SER A 12 30.58 -44.47 4.91
N LYS A 13 29.38 -44.98 4.62
CA LYS A 13 28.42 -44.35 3.71
C LYS A 13 28.08 -42.99 4.30
N ASN A 14 28.47 -41.90 3.64
CA ASN A 14 27.96 -40.57 3.97
C ASN A 14 26.44 -40.59 3.73
N LYS A 15 25.69 -40.83 4.81
CA LYS A 15 24.25 -40.64 4.86
C LYS A 15 23.99 -39.18 4.51
N ALA A 16 23.25 -38.94 3.44
CA ALA A 16 22.66 -37.66 3.14
C ALA A 16 21.93 -37.16 4.40
N SER A 17 22.48 -36.14 5.05
CA SER A 17 21.76 -35.35 6.03
C SER A 17 20.69 -34.57 5.27
N ARG A 18 19.49 -35.16 5.19
CA ARG A 18 18.26 -34.42 4.91
C ARG A 18 18.01 -33.51 6.11
N THR A 19 18.56 -32.30 6.06
CA THR A 19 18.15 -31.22 6.95
C THR A 19 16.77 -30.75 6.45
N ASN A 20 15.72 -31.34 6.99
CA ASN A 20 14.35 -30.90 6.75
C ASN A 20 14.13 -29.63 7.57
N ASN A 21 14.48 -28.48 6.99
CA ASN A 21 14.29 -27.18 7.64
C ASN A 21 12.86 -26.70 7.36
N ASN A 22 11.92 -27.20 8.15
CA ASN A 22 10.56 -26.67 8.20
C ASN A 22 10.58 -25.32 8.94
N ASN A 23 11.12 -24.28 8.30
CA ASN A 23 10.95 -22.92 8.78
C ASN A 23 9.59 -22.41 8.30
N GLY A 24 8.68 -22.36 9.26
CA GLY A 24 7.29 -21.93 9.13
C GLY A 24 7.16 -20.55 8.49
N HIS A 25 6.01 -20.39 7.83
CA HIS A 25 5.56 -19.21 7.12
C HIS A 25 5.66 -17.93 7.96
N TYR A 26 6.52 -17.01 7.53
CA TYR A 26 6.36 -15.57 7.77
C TYR A 26 6.60 -14.82 6.44
N HIS A 27 5.80 -15.12 5.42
CA HIS A 27 5.82 -14.40 4.13
C HIS A 27 4.80 -13.26 4.06
N HIS A 28 4.24 -12.79 5.17
CA HIS A 28 3.09 -11.87 5.10
C HIS A 28 3.45 -10.45 4.63
N HIS A 29 4.73 -10.05 4.69
CA HIS A 29 5.15 -8.68 4.33
C HIS A 29 6.52 -8.59 3.62
N GLN A 30 6.84 -9.53 2.73
CA GLN A 30 8.12 -9.46 1.99
C GLN A 30 8.24 -8.22 1.08
N TRP A 31 7.12 -7.68 0.61
CA TRP A 31 7.09 -6.41 -0.12
C TRP A 31 7.55 -5.21 0.74
N VAL A 32 7.41 -5.29 2.07
CA VAL A 32 7.90 -4.24 2.98
C VAL A 32 9.44 -4.24 3.04
N GLN A 33 10.09 -5.39 2.85
CA GLN A 33 11.55 -5.48 2.71
C GLN A 33 12.03 -4.96 1.34
N GLN A 34 11.16 -4.94 0.32
CA GLN A 34 11.44 -4.26 -0.95
C GLN A 34 11.28 -2.73 -0.84
N LEU A 35 10.44 -2.27 0.10
CA LEU A 35 10.26 -0.85 0.42
C LEU A 35 11.37 -0.29 1.33
N ARG A 36 11.87 -1.08 2.28
CA ARG A 36 13.13 -0.78 2.97
C ARG A 36 14.25 -1.44 2.18
N ALA A 37 14.78 -0.76 1.15
CA ALA A 37 16.03 -1.21 0.56
C ALA A 37 17.16 -0.99 1.59
N LEU A 38 17.32 -1.95 2.49
CA LEU A 38 18.60 -2.18 3.11
C LEU A 38 19.53 -2.57 1.96
N PRO A 39 20.66 -1.88 1.75
CA PRO A 39 21.58 -2.21 0.68
C PRO A 39 21.94 -3.69 0.79
N SER A 40 21.59 -4.47 -0.23
CA SER A 40 21.98 -5.87 -0.27
C SER A 40 23.49 -6.02 -0.45
N ASP A 41 24.13 -4.96 -0.99
CA ASP A 41 25.57 -4.82 -1.16
C ASP A 41 25.99 -3.38 -0.79
N PRO A 42 26.92 -3.15 0.15
CA PRO A 42 27.35 -1.80 0.56
C PRO A 42 28.04 -0.98 -0.55
N ASN A 43 28.43 -1.60 -1.67
CA ASN A 43 29.01 -0.92 -2.83
C ASN A 43 27.99 -0.61 -3.94
N SER A 44 26.72 -1.03 -3.81
CA SER A 44 25.71 -0.70 -4.81
C SER A 44 25.31 0.76 -4.66
N LYS A 45 25.25 1.51 -5.78
CA LYS A 45 24.73 2.88 -5.85
C LYS A 45 23.20 2.92 -5.66
N ASP A 46 22.68 2.20 -4.68
CA ASP A 46 21.24 2.08 -4.40
C ASP A 46 20.67 3.27 -3.62
N LEU A 47 21.53 4.12 -3.04
CA LEU A 47 21.12 5.37 -2.38
C LEU A 47 20.29 6.30 -3.30
N LEU A 48 20.71 6.46 -4.56
CA LEU A 48 19.98 7.30 -5.52
C LEU A 48 18.61 6.71 -5.90
N LYS A 49 18.50 5.38 -5.92
CA LYS A 49 17.23 4.70 -6.20
C LYS A 49 16.29 4.78 -5.00
N LEU A 50 16.81 4.70 -3.79
CA LEU A 50 16.06 4.87 -2.54
C LEU A 50 15.46 6.27 -2.43
N GLU A 51 16.25 7.33 -2.62
CA GLU A 51 15.75 8.70 -2.59
C GLU A 51 14.64 8.92 -3.63
N TYR A 52 14.80 8.37 -4.83
CA TYR A 52 13.76 8.43 -5.86
C TYR A 52 12.47 7.72 -5.44
N ILE A 53 12.57 6.52 -4.84
CA ILE A 53 11.42 5.75 -4.34
C ILE A 53 10.71 6.53 -3.23
N ASP A 54 11.45 7.10 -2.28
CA ASP A 54 10.89 7.87 -1.17
C ASP A 54 10.18 9.14 -1.64
N VAL A 55 10.79 9.89 -2.57
CA VAL A 55 10.17 11.08 -3.16
C VAL A 55 8.90 10.71 -3.92
N ASN A 56 8.92 9.64 -4.72
CA ASN A 56 7.76 9.23 -5.50
C ASN A 56 6.64 8.64 -4.62
N LEU A 57 6.97 7.88 -3.57
CA LEU A 57 6.01 7.42 -2.56
C LEU A 57 5.36 8.59 -1.84
N ASN A 58 6.14 9.60 -1.46
CA ASN A 58 5.60 10.80 -0.82
C ASN A 58 4.65 11.54 -1.76
N ASN A 59 5.02 11.71 -3.04
CA ASN A 59 4.15 12.33 -4.04
C ASN A 59 2.88 11.52 -4.25
N SER A 60 2.98 10.18 -4.29
CA SER A 60 1.84 9.28 -4.42
C SER A 60 0.89 9.42 -3.22
N ARG A 61 1.40 9.46 -1.98
CA ARG A 61 0.59 9.69 -0.78
C ARG A 61 -0.11 11.05 -0.80
N LYS A 62 0.58 12.10 -1.25
CA LYS A 62 -0.02 13.44 -1.41
C LYS A 62 -1.14 13.44 -2.45
N LEU A 63 -0.93 12.78 -3.60
CA LEU A 63 -1.95 12.66 -4.65
C LEU A 63 -3.18 11.91 -4.15
N ILE A 64 -2.98 10.80 -3.43
CA ILE A 64 -4.06 10.03 -2.80
C ILE A 64 -4.87 10.92 -1.85
N ASN A 65 -4.20 11.66 -0.97
CA ASN A 65 -4.87 12.58 -0.05
C ASN A 65 -5.65 13.68 -0.77
N ASN A 66 -5.09 14.26 -1.84
CA ASN A 66 -5.79 15.27 -2.64
C ASN A 66 -7.07 14.70 -3.27
N VAL A 67 -7.02 13.48 -3.79
CA VAL A 67 -8.21 12.80 -4.35
C VAL A 67 -9.25 12.56 -3.27
N TYR A 68 -8.86 12.11 -2.08
CA TYR A 68 -9.81 11.93 -0.97
C TYR A 68 -10.44 13.26 -0.53
N SER A 69 -9.66 14.33 -0.42
CA SER A 69 -10.17 15.65 -0.10
C SER A 69 -11.17 16.14 -1.16
N LEU A 70 -10.82 16.04 -2.45
CA LEU A 70 -11.71 16.42 -3.55
C LEU A 70 -13.02 15.60 -3.54
N ASN A 71 -12.93 14.29 -3.28
CA ASN A 71 -14.12 13.44 -3.18
C ASN A 71 -15.02 13.88 -2.02
N SER A 72 -14.43 14.21 -0.86
CA SER A 72 -15.19 14.71 0.29
C SER A 72 -15.86 16.06 0.01
N GLU A 73 -15.15 16.98 -0.66
CA GLU A 73 -15.67 18.29 -1.04
C GLU A 73 -16.78 18.16 -2.08
N SER A 74 -16.62 17.28 -3.07
CA SER A 74 -17.66 16.99 -4.05
C SER A 74 -18.93 16.41 -3.41
N ALA A 75 -18.79 15.56 -2.40
CA ALA A 75 -19.92 15.01 -1.67
C ALA A 75 -20.65 16.11 -0.87
N GLU A 76 -19.92 17.02 -0.23
CA GLU A 76 -20.51 18.17 0.46
C GLU A 76 -21.19 19.14 -0.51
N TYR A 77 -20.58 19.40 -1.66
CA TYR A 77 -21.18 20.23 -2.71
C TYR A 77 -22.50 19.63 -3.23
N ALA A 78 -22.54 18.32 -3.46
CA ALA A 78 -23.76 17.63 -3.88
C ALA A 78 -24.89 17.77 -2.83
N LYS A 79 -24.57 17.65 -1.53
CA LYS A 79 -25.54 17.88 -0.45
C LYS A 79 -26.07 19.32 -0.41
N GLN A 80 -25.18 20.29 -0.60
CA GLN A 80 -25.59 21.70 -0.64
C GLN A 80 -26.49 21.97 -1.83
N LEU A 81 -26.14 21.44 -3.00
CA LEU A 81 -26.96 21.56 -4.20
C LEU A 81 -28.36 20.97 -3.99
N ASP A 82 -28.45 19.78 -3.40
CA ASP A 82 -29.73 19.14 -3.07
C ASP A 82 -30.59 19.99 -2.12
N LYS A 83 -29.98 20.58 -1.09
CA LYS A 83 -30.66 21.53 -0.19
C LYS A 83 -31.18 22.76 -0.92
N HIS A 84 -30.38 23.33 -1.83
CA HIS A 84 -30.81 24.47 -2.65
C HIS A 84 -31.94 24.07 -3.61
N LEU A 85 -31.85 22.90 -4.23
CA LEU A 85 -32.91 22.38 -5.10
C LEU A 85 -34.22 22.19 -4.34
N GLY A 86 -34.17 21.66 -3.13
CA GLY A 86 -35.34 21.50 -2.26
C GLY A 86 -36.00 22.83 -1.87
N SER A 87 -35.25 23.93 -1.86
CA SER A 87 -35.78 25.27 -1.54
C SER A 87 -36.43 25.99 -2.74
N LEU A 88 -36.13 25.58 -3.97
CA LEU A 88 -36.66 26.21 -5.19
C LEU A 88 -38.19 26.09 -5.33
N PRO A 89 -38.84 24.94 -5.04
CA PRO A 89 -40.30 24.84 -5.08
C PRO A 89 -40.99 25.78 -4.10
N GLN A 90 -40.39 25.99 -2.92
CA GLN A 90 -40.92 26.93 -1.93
C GLN A 90 -40.81 28.38 -2.43
N LEU A 91 -39.72 28.71 -3.11
CA LEU A 91 -39.57 30.02 -3.75
C LEU A 91 -40.58 30.23 -4.88
N ASP A 92 -40.77 29.23 -5.75
CA ASP A 92 -41.76 29.28 -6.84
C ASP A 92 -43.19 29.46 -6.31
N TYR A 93 -43.52 28.78 -5.21
CA TYR A 93 -44.80 28.96 -4.52
C TYR A 93 -45.00 30.40 -4.01
N LEU A 94 -44.00 30.97 -3.33
CA LEU A 94 -44.05 32.35 -2.83
C LEU A 94 -44.17 33.37 -3.97
N VAL A 95 -43.48 33.14 -5.10
CA VAL A 95 -43.60 34.00 -6.29
C VAL A 95 -45.03 33.96 -6.85
N LYS A 96 -45.64 32.77 -6.93
CA LYS A 96 -47.02 32.61 -7.39
C LYS A 96 -48.03 33.27 -6.44
N GLU A 97 -47.85 33.16 -5.13
CA GLU A 97 -48.69 33.87 -4.17
C GLU A 97 -48.56 35.39 -4.30
N LEU A 98 -47.34 35.90 -4.49
CA LEU A 98 -47.12 37.34 -4.71
C LEU A 98 -47.77 37.84 -6.01
N ASP A 99 -47.65 37.08 -7.10
CA ASP A 99 -48.22 37.44 -8.40
C ASP A 99 -49.76 37.45 -8.36
N TRP A 100 -50.36 36.54 -7.57
CA TRP A 100 -51.80 36.55 -7.31
C TRP A 100 -52.24 37.80 -6.55
N LEU A 101 -51.50 38.20 -5.50
CA LEU A 101 -51.79 39.41 -4.74
C LEU A 101 -51.66 40.69 -5.57
N ASN A 102 -50.83 40.69 -6.60
CA ASN A 102 -50.57 41.87 -7.45
C ASN A 102 -51.58 42.00 -8.62
N ASN A 103 -52.35 40.94 -8.91
CA ASN A 103 -53.41 40.92 -9.93
C ASN A 103 -54.83 41.15 -9.35
N ILE A 104 -54.93 41.48 -8.06
CA ILE A 104 -56.14 41.93 -7.36
C ILE A 104 -56.03 43.44 -7.11
#